data_AF-A0A7S2RAU3-F1
#
_entry.id   AF-A0A7S2RAU3-F1
#
_cell.length_a   1.000
_cell.length_b   1.000
_cell.length_c   1.000
_cell.angle_alpha   90.00
_cell.angle_beta   90.00
_cell.angle_gamma   90.00
#
_symmetry.space_group_name_H-M   'P 1'
#
loop_
_entity.id
_entity.type
_entity.pdbx_description
1 polymer ?
#
loop_
_entity_poly.entity_id
_entity_poly.type
_entity_poly.pdbx_seq_one_letter_code
_entity_poly.pdbx_strand_id
1 'polypeptide(L)'
;YKKMQTIHIAVSLSVFAMATIIYLLTKFLNKCNTDDEEEEEEEVRQVTSIQEKEYTPPPHNLMFDKKTNPILRYVIPVMVVLTMLIFVISNLAKGAIIGLGLTVPSGKMYGPVHFFEFTLIKTLNQLWDLKIYLLFFIIFIFSLIWPYVKLFLMLVAWVVPKSHLKLKQREDLLFWLDALGKLSLVDIFALVVFMVAFKFDIPLSGSHVATYIDPEFGFHCFLYATVLSLIIGHTATFVHRQSIRPKFEGTTTIKASIRTHKFHGRTDDSYMKLSTFFQALLVFFLIIDLVLLSMGIFQKVFVVVIGGLPGVLIGYPGNHKMESVWTFGLGIPLAVTGDPTISVRIIQVVFFFFAVIMPYACVLVVSVMYLVPMSVQAQQRIYSLAEICNAWSAIEVFLLASLVSVLQIPKLVHGIRQKHCLPLEKLLKKFHFQELVGTTKCIDIHTRMESEGAILYVGVGIHILLMHFFIKLSHRALHDRIEREGTFKRKNNSSGLETEKDSQKFFVCFTKTCLGRFLFKDYTPSEEDTPSP
;
A
#
# COMPACT_ATOMS: atom_id res chain seq x y z
N TYR A 1 2.51 36.89 -6.32
CA TYR A 1 1.90 36.63 -7.65
C TYR A 1 2.39 35.31 -8.27
N LYS A 2 3.68 35.14 -8.66
CA LYS A 2 4.19 33.88 -9.25
C LYS A 2 3.90 32.61 -8.43
N LYS A 3 4.06 32.63 -7.11
CA LYS A 3 3.68 31.50 -6.22
C LYS A 3 2.19 31.15 -6.28
N MET A 4 1.31 32.15 -6.37
CA MET A 4 -0.15 31.96 -6.49
C MET A 4 -0.53 31.35 -7.83
N GLN A 5 0.17 31.75 -8.89
CA GLN A 5 0.00 31.23 -10.24
C GLN A 5 0.43 29.76 -10.34
N THR A 6 1.54 29.38 -9.69
CA THR A 6 1.96 27.97 -9.59
C THR A 6 0.98 27.11 -8.79
N ILE A 7 0.38 27.67 -7.72
CA ILE A 7 -0.65 26.99 -6.93
C ILE A 7 -1.91 26.76 -7.78
N HIS A 8 -2.38 27.79 -8.49
CA HIS A 8 -3.51 27.63 -9.41
C HIS A 8 -3.22 26.60 -10.51
N ILE A 9 -2.03 26.62 -11.10
CA ILE A 9 -1.65 25.66 -12.15
C ILE A 9 -1.59 24.24 -11.58
N ALA A 10 -1.00 24.02 -10.39
CA ALA A 10 -0.93 22.69 -9.78
C ALA A 10 -2.31 22.16 -9.38
N VAL A 11 -3.18 23.02 -8.83
CA VAL A 11 -4.57 22.67 -8.50
C VAL A 11 -5.39 22.43 -9.77
N SER A 12 -5.20 23.22 -10.81
CA SER A 12 -5.89 23.04 -12.10
C SER A 12 -5.41 21.78 -12.83
N LEU A 13 -4.11 21.46 -12.80
CA LEU A 13 -3.57 20.22 -13.35
C LEU A 13 -4.03 19.00 -12.57
N SER A 14 -4.10 19.07 -11.24
CA SER A 14 -4.63 17.97 -10.44
C SER A 14 -6.13 17.79 -10.67
N VAL A 15 -6.90 18.87 -10.78
CA VAL A 15 -8.33 18.83 -11.15
C VAL A 15 -8.53 18.28 -12.56
N PHE A 16 -7.70 18.66 -13.53
CA PHE A 16 -7.79 18.16 -14.91
C PHE A 16 -7.38 16.69 -15.02
N ALA A 17 -6.30 16.28 -14.33
CA ALA A 17 -5.92 14.88 -14.20
C ALA A 17 -7.01 14.06 -13.49
N MET A 18 -7.63 14.60 -12.43
CA MET A 18 -8.79 14.00 -11.77
C MET A 18 -9.97 13.87 -12.75
N ALA A 19 -10.31 14.91 -13.50
CA ALA A 19 -11.39 14.87 -14.50
C ALA A 19 -11.11 13.84 -15.60
N THR A 20 -9.85 13.69 -16.01
CA THR A 20 -9.43 12.72 -17.02
C THR A 20 -9.48 11.30 -16.48
N ILE A 21 -9.01 11.06 -15.24
CA ILE A 21 -9.08 9.76 -14.58
C ILE A 21 -10.53 9.38 -14.28
N ILE A 22 -11.36 10.33 -13.84
CA ILE A 22 -12.80 10.15 -13.68
C ILE A 22 -13.42 9.83 -15.03
N TYR A 23 -13.12 10.58 -16.09
CA TYR A 23 -13.62 10.28 -17.44
C TYR A 23 -13.20 8.89 -17.93
N LEU A 24 -11.95 8.48 -17.71
CA LEU A 24 -11.45 7.15 -18.06
C LEU A 24 -12.08 6.05 -17.20
N LEU A 25 -12.32 6.30 -15.93
CA LEU A 25 -13.04 5.39 -15.02
C LEU A 25 -14.50 5.29 -15.43
N THR A 26 -15.19 6.40 -15.72
CA THR A 26 -16.56 6.42 -16.22
C THR A 26 -16.64 5.72 -17.58
N LYS A 27 -15.65 5.90 -18.47
CA LYS A 27 -15.58 5.20 -19.75
C LYS A 27 -15.27 3.72 -19.58
N PHE A 28 -14.45 3.33 -18.61
CA PHE A 28 -14.19 1.94 -18.25
C PHE A 28 -15.44 1.28 -17.67
N LEU A 29 -16.14 1.97 -16.76
CA LEU A 29 -17.40 1.55 -16.18
C LEU A 29 -18.52 1.46 -17.24
N ASN A 30 -18.56 2.40 -18.20
CA ASN A 30 -19.49 2.35 -19.33
C ASN A 30 -19.12 1.26 -20.34
N LYS A 31 -17.84 0.92 -20.50
CA LYS A 31 -17.41 -0.20 -21.36
C LYS A 31 -17.80 -1.55 -20.76
N CYS A 32 -17.87 -1.66 -19.43
CA CYS A 32 -18.51 -2.80 -18.78
C CYS A 32 -20.04 -2.83 -18.99
N ASN A 33 -20.67 -1.73 -19.44
CA ASN A 33 -22.11 -1.62 -19.66
C ASN A 33 -22.53 -2.06 -21.08
N THR A 34 -21.69 -1.83 -22.09
CA THR A 34 -21.98 -2.18 -23.50
C THR A 34 -21.88 -3.68 -23.81
N ASP A 35 -21.20 -4.46 -22.98
CA ASP A 35 -21.15 -5.92 -23.15
C ASP A 35 -22.37 -6.61 -22.50
N ASP A 36 -23.14 -5.90 -21.65
CA ASP A 36 -24.31 -6.42 -20.91
C ASP A 36 -25.66 -5.96 -21.52
N GLU A 37 -25.70 -4.83 -22.24
CA GLU A 37 -26.96 -4.22 -22.75
C GLU A 37 -27.56 -4.91 -24.00
N GLU A 38 -26.79 -5.65 -24.81
CA GLU A 38 -27.34 -6.36 -25.98
C GLU A 38 -28.05 -7.69 -25.63
N GLU A 39 -27.84 -8.26 -24.43
CA GLU A 39 -28.59 -9.44 -23.94
C GLU A 39 -29.80 -9.06 -23.04
N GLU A 40 -29.83 -7.86 -22.44
CA GLU A 40 -30.89 -7.41 -21.51
C GLU A 40 -32.21 -6.96 -22.22
N GLU A 41 -32.16 -6.41 -23.44
CA GLU A 41 -33.38 -5.88 -24.10
C GLU A 41 -34.35 -6.97 -24.60
N GLU A 42 -33.89 -8.21 -24.82
CA GLU A 42 -34.72 -9.31 -25.33
C GLU A 42 -35.42 -10.10 -24.20
N GLU A 43 -34.82 -10.21 -23.01
CA GLU A 43 -35.40 -10.93 -21.86
C GLU A 43 -36.37 -10.06 -21.03
N VAL A 44 -36.12 -8.74 -20.92
CA VAL A 44 -36.95 -7.82 -20.12
C VAL A 44 -38.35 -7.61 -20.73
N ARG A 45 -38.52 -7.82 -22.04
CA ARG A 45 -39.81 -7.66 -22.73
C ARG A 45 -40.79 -8.81 -22.46
N GLN A 46 -40.31 -9.98 -22.02
CA GLN A 46 -41.18 -11.12 -21.70
C GLN A 46 -41.64 -11.14 -20.24
N VAL A 47 -40.87 -10.57 -19.30
CA VAL A 47 -41.15 -10.63 -17.86
C VAL A 47 -42.04 -9.47 -17.37
N THR A 48 -42.16 -8.38 -18.13
CA THR A 48 -42.86 -7.14 -17.73
C THR A 48 -44.40 -7.20 -17.74
N SER A 49 -45.03 -8.33 -18.08
CA SER A 49 -46.49 -8.40 -18.19
C SER A 49 -47.27 -8.84 -16.93
N ILE A 50 -46.62 -9.21 -15.81
CA ILE A 50 -47.33 -9.86 -14.68
C ILE A 50 -47.23 -9.19 -13.30
N GLN A 51 -46.35 -8.20 -13.04
CA GLN A 51 -46.30 -7.60 -11.68
C GLN A 51 -46.13 -6.07 -11.65
N GLU A 52 -47.19 -5.36 -12.01
CA GLU A 52 -47.44 -4.01 -11.48
C GLU A 52 -48.16 -4.11 -10.13
N LYS A 53 -47.42 -3.95 -9.03
CA LYS A 53 -47.89 -3.36 -7.76
C LYS A 53 -46.73 -3.08 -6.80
N GLU A 54 -46.28 -1.83 -6.84
CA GLU A 54 -45.80 -1.03 -5.70
C GLU A 54 -44.68 -1.61 -4.81
N TYR A 55 -43.42 -1.47 -5.25
CA TYR A 55 -42.26 -1.46 -4.34
C TYR A 55 -41.21 -0.46 -4.83
N THR A 56 -41.17 0.73 -4.24
CA THR A 56 -40.05 1.67 -4.39
C THR A 56 -39.03 1.42 -3.27
N PRO A 57 -37.89 0.75 -3.52
CA PRO A 57 -36.85 0.65 -2.50
C PRO A 57 -36.22 2.03 -2.27
N PRO A 58 -36.01 2.48 -1.02
CA PRO A 58 -35.44 3.80 -0.76
C PRO A 58 -34.01 3.94 -1.32
N PRO A 59 -33.55 5.18 -1.61
CA PRO A 59 -32.21 5.44 -2.12
C PRO A 59 -31.19 5.25 -0.98
N HIS A 60 -30.69 4.03 -0.81
CA HIS A 60 -29.75 3.72 0.28
C HIS A 60 -28.29 4.03 -0.12
N ASN A 61 -27.86 5.28 0.00
CA ASN A 61 -26.43 5.58 0.17
C ASN A 61 -25.96 5.23 1.60
N LEU A 62 -24.64 5.15 1.84
CA LEU A 62 -24.11 4.76 3.16
C LEU A 62 -24.43 5.81 4.24
N MET A 63 -24.51 7.07 3.82
CA MET A 63 -24.83 8.21 4.67
C MET A 63 -26.25 8.15 5.25
N PHE A 64 -27.24 7.61 4.53
CA PHE A 64 -28.63 7.51 4.98
C PHE A 64 -29.08 6.07 5.29
N ASP A 65 -28.16 5.10 5.29
CA ASP A 65 -28.48 3.73 5.67
C ASP A 65 -28.80 3.64 7.16
N LYS A 66 -30.02 3.17 7.47
CA LYS A 66 -30.52 2.99 8.84
C LYS A 66 -29.67 2.02 9.66
N LYS A 67 -28.97 1.07 9.02
CA LYS A 67 -28.07 0.12 9.70
C LYS A 67 -26.74 0.75 10.13
N THR A 68 -26.32 1.84 9.51
CA THR A 68 -25.06 2.52 9.84
C THR A 68 -25.20 3.30 11.14
N ASN A 69 -24.20 3.21 12.03
CA ASN A 69 -24.15 4.02 13.24
C ASN A 69 -24.30 5.52 12.90
N PRO A 70 -25.22 6.26 13.55
CA PRO A 70 -25.50 7.66 13.22
C PRO A 70 -24.27 8.57 13.30
N ILE A 71 -23.32 8.28 14.19
CA ILE A 71 -22.07 9.04 14.31
C ILE A 71 -21.20 8.84 13.07
N LEU A 72 -21.04 7.59 12.62
CA LEU A 72 -20.17 7.26 11.48
C LEU A 72 -20.67 7.88 10.16
N ARG A 73 -21.98 8.07 10.00
CA ARG A 73 -22.60 8.68 8.80
C ARG A 73 -22.02 10.04 8.47
N TYR A 74 -21.74 10.85 9.50
CA TYR A 74 -21.22 12.21 9.37
C TYR A 74 -19.71 12.30 9.63
N VAL A 75 -19.19 11.50 10.56
CA VAL A 75 -17.76 11.52 10.89
C VAL A 75 -16.90 11.11 9.70
N ILE A 76 -17.27 10.07 8.93
CA ILE A 76 -16.45 9.61 7.81
C ILE A 76 -16.28 10.69 6.73
N PRO A 77 -17.33 11.32 6.19
CA PRO A 77 -17.18 12.43 5.24
C PRO A 77 -16.37 13.61 5.78
N VAL A 78 -16.60 13.99 7.04
CA VAL A 78 -15.85 15.09 7.68
C VAL A 78 -14.36 14.74 7.78
N MET A 79 -14.04 13.52 8.20
CA MET A 79 -12.66 13.03 8.29
C MET A 79 -12.00 12.95 6.91
N VAL A 80 -12.73 12.57 5.86
CA VAL A 80 -12.23 12.61 4.47
C VAL A 80 -11.84 14.03 4.07
N VAL A 81 -12.75 15.00 4.27
CA VAL A 81 -12.49 16.42 3.91
C VAL A 81 -11.34 16.99 4.74
N LEU A 82 -11.29 16.71 6.05
CA LEU A 82 -10.19 17.15 6.91
C LEU A 82 -8.86 16.54 6.46
N THR A 83 -8.85 15.26 6.08
CA THR A 83 -7.64 14.60 5.57
C THR A 83 -7.17 15.24 4.25
N MET A 84 -8.09 15.59 3.34
CA MET A 84 -7.75 16.35 2.13
C MET A 84 -7.10 17.70 2.47
N LEU A 85 -7.63 18.43 3.46
CA LEU A 85 -7.06 19.70 3.91
C LEU A 85 -5.66 19.52 4.50
N ILE A 86 -5.43 18.48 5.30
CA ILE A 86 -4.09 18.18 5.84
C ILE A 86 -3.10 17.87 4.71
N PHE A 87 -3.51 17.14 3.67
CA PHE A 87 -2.67 16.93 2.49
C PHE A 87 -2.33 18.25 1.78
N VAL A 88 -3.28 19.18 1.62
CA VAL A 88 -3.00 20.51 1.06
C VAL A 88 -1.99 21.27 1.92
N ILE A 89 -2.20 21.32 3.23
CA ILE A 89 -1.28 21.99 4.17
C ILE A 89 0.12 21.38 4.07
N SER A 90 0.20 20.05 4.07
CA SER A 90 1.45 19.31 3.92
C SER A 90 2.21 19.69 2.65
N ASN A 91 1.52 19.71 1.51
CA ASN A 91 2.11 19.98 0.19
C ASN A 91 2.60 21.44 0.04
N LEU A 92 2.02 22.37 0.82
CA LEU A 92 2.41 23.78 0.84
C LEU A 92 3.53 24.09 1.86
N ALA A 93 3.64 23.29 2.91
CA ALA A 93 4.63 23.45 3.96
C ALA A 93 6.02 22.93 3.56
N LYS A 94 7.03 23.22 4.39
CA LYS A 94 8.38 22.65 4.25
C LYS A 94 8.32 21.17 4.59
N GLY A 95 8.92 20.34 3.74
CA GLY A 95 8.93 18.88 3.87
C GLY A 95 10.16 18.38 4.63
N ALA A 96 11.36 18.80 4.24
CA ALA A 96 12.60 18.43 4.92
C ALA A 96 13.70 19.48 4.70
N ILE A 97 14.68 19.50 5.59
CA ILE A 97 15.86 20.38 5.51
C ILE A 97 17.12 19.53 5.62
N ILE A 98 18.14 19.86 4.83
CA ILE A 98 19.47 19.26 4.94
C ILE A 98 20.41 20.23 5.64
N GLY A 99 21.11 19.73 6.66
CA GLY A 99 22.04 20.48 7.49
C GLY A 99 23.39 19.79 7.68
N LEU A 100 24.42 20.59 7.93
CA LEU A 100 25.74 20.12 8.40
C LEU A 100 25.93 20.51 9.87
N GLY A 101 26.16 19.52 10.72
CA GLY A 101 26.52 19.73 12.12
C GLY A 101 27.99 19.41 12.37
N LEU A 102 28.65 20.18 13.24
CA LEU A 102 29.99 19.92 13.77
C LEU A 102 29.88 19.50 15.24
N THR A 103 30.23 18.27 15.56
CA THR A 103 30.35 17.81 16.94
C THR A 103 31.81 17.86 17.35
N VAL A 104 32.14 18.69 18.34
CA VAL A 104 33.51 18.83 18.86
C VAL A 104 33.82 17.76 19.92
N PRO A 105 35.09 17.52 20.32
CA PRO A 105 35.46 16.44 21.25
C PRO A 105 34.75 16.51 22.61
N SER A 106 34.28 17.69 23.02
CA SER A 106 33.51 17.87 24.25
C SER A 106 32.08 17.32 24.18
N GLY A 107 31.69 16.73 23.04
CA GLY A 107 30.33 16.25 22.79
C GLY A 107 29.34 17.35 22.41
N LYS A 108 29.75 18.62 22.46
CA LYS A 108 28.90 19.75 22.06
C LYS A 108 28.76 19.79 20.54
N MET A 109 27.52 19.89 20.07
CA MET A 109 27.21 20.10 18.67
C MET A 109 27.09 21.60 18.36
N TYR A 110 27.74 22.02 17.27
CA TYR A 110 27.61 23.33 16.65
C TYR A 110 26.95 23.19 15.28
N GLY A 111 25.90 23.97 15.04
CA GLY A 111 25.04 23.80 13.87
C GLY A 111 23.68 23.19 14.27
N PRO A 112 22.90 22.71 13.28
CA PRO A 112 23.26 22.47 11.90
C PRO A 112 23.21 23.76 11.07
N VAL A 113 24.19 23.96 10.19
CA VAL A 113 24.08 24.99 9.16
C VAL A 113 23.15 24.44 8.09
N HIS A 114 21.92 24.95 8.05
CA HIS A 114 20.94 24.57 7.03
C HIS A 114 21.30 25.19 5.69
N PHE A 115 21.57 24.35 4.69
CA PHE A 115 21.95 24.82 3.35
C PHE A 115 20.94 24.40 2.29
N PHE A 116 19.94 23.58 2.64
CA PHE A 116 18.92 23.13 1.69
C PHE A 116 17.56 22.92 2.33
N GLU A 117 16.52 23.56 1.77
CA GLU A 117 15.12 23.34 2.17
C GLU A 117 14.31 22.76 1.00
N PHE A 118 13.62 21.64 1.24
CA PHE A 118 12.71 21.02 0.28
C PHE A 118 11.26 21.30 0.66
N THR A 119 10.50 21.91 -0.26
CA THR A 119 9.04 21.74 -0.30
C THR A 119 8.72 20.79 -1.45
N LEU A 120 7.61 20.06 -1.39
CA LEU A 120 7.25 19.08 -2.42
C LEU A 120 7.25 19.68 -3.83
N ILE A 121 6.65 20.87 -3.99
CA ILE A 121 6.59 21.59 -5.28
C ILE A 121 8.00 22.01 -5.76
N LYS A 122 8.87 22.48 -4.86
CA LYS A 122 10.25 22.83 -5.22
C LYS A 122 11.01 21.58 -5.66
N THR A 123 10.84 20.46 -4.96
CA THR A 123 11.43 19.18 -5.31
C THR A 123 11.01 18.76 -6.72
N LEU A 124 9.71 18.83 -7.05
CA LEU A 124 9.23 18.49 -8.40
C LEU A 124 9.87 19.36 -9.49
N ASN A 125 9.92 20.68 -9.30
CA ASN A 125 10.56 21.56 -10.28
C ASN A 125 12.05 21.24 -10.45
N GLN A 126 12.75 20.98 -9.34
CA GLN A 126 14.17 20.59 -9.39
C GLN A 126 14.39 19.25 -10.09
N LEU A 127 13.53 18.25 -9.84
CA LEU A 127 13.62 16.95 -10.51
C LEU A 127 13.38 17.09 -12.02
N TRP A 128 12.45 17.95 -12.41
CA TRP A 128 12.20 18.26 -13.81
C TRP A 128 13.42 18.92 -14.48
N ASP A 129 13.97 19.95 -13.85
CA ASP A 129 15.16 20.66 -14.35
C ASP A 129 16.39 19.75 -14.47
N LEU A 130 16.54 18.82 -13.52
CA LEU A 130 17.61 17.84 -13.50
C LEU A 130 17.36 16.62 -14.42
N LYS A 131 16.26 16.63 -15.20
CA LYS A 131 15.84 15.55 -16.10
C LYS A 131 15.67 14.19 -15.39
N ILE A 132 15.29 14.23 -14.11
CA ILE A 132 15.04 13.06 -13.26
C ILE A 132 13.56 12.67 -13.35
N TYR A 133 13.10 12.35 -14.56
CA TYR A 133 11.66 12.21 -14.85
C TYR A 133 10.98 11.05 -14.11
N LEU A 134 11.67 9.91 -13.92
CA LEU A 134 11.08 8.76 -13.24
C LEU A 134 10.71 9.09 -11.77
N LEU A 135 11.61 9.72 -11.01
CA LEU A 135 11.32 10.14 -9.63
C LEU A 135 10.25 11.23 -9.60
N PHE A 136 10.31 12.17 -10.56
CA PHE A 136 9.29 13.21 -10.71
C PHE A 136 7.89 12.61 -10.83
N PHE A 137 7.68 11.66 -11.77
CA PHE A 137 6.37 11.06 -11.98
C PHE A 137 5.89 10.24 -10.79
N ILE A 138 6.78 9.50 -10.13
CA ILE A 138 6.43 8.71 -8.95
C ILE A 138 5.95 9.61 -7.81
N ILE A 139 6.71 10.65 -7.46
CA ILE A 139 6.32 11.59 -6.40
C ILE A 139 5.06 12.36 -6.81
N PHE A 140 4.98 12.81 -8.07
CA PHE A 140 3.82 13.54 -8.56
C PHE A 140 2.53 12.71 -8.48
N ILE A 141 2.57 11.46 -8.95
CA ILE A 141 1.40 10.59 -8.96
C ILE A 141 1.05 10.15 -7.54
N PHE A 142 1.99 9.62 -6.76
CA PHE A 142 1.68 8.99 -5.48
C PHE A 142 1.54 9.97 -4.31
N SER A 143 2.12 11.18 -4.39
CA SER A 143 2.01 12.20 -3.33
C SER A 143 1.04 13.36 -3.65
N LEU A 144 0.79 13.70 -4.93
CA LEU A 144 -0.11 14.81 -5.29
C LEU A 144 -1.42 14.39 -5.95
N ILE A 145 -1.46 13.28 -6.71
CA ILE A 145 -2.69 12.90 -7.41
C ILE A 145 -3.44 11.83 -6.60
N TRP A 146 -2.76 10.73 -6.32
CA TRP A 146 -3.36 9.54 -5.72
C TRP A 146 -4.07 9.80 -4.39
N PRO A 147 -3.50 10.54 -3.41
CA PRO A 147 -4.19 10.77 -2.13
C PRO A 147 -5.53 11.48 -2.28
N TYR A 148 -5.62 12.44 -3.22
CA TYR A 148 -6.84 13.20 -3.47
C TYR A 148 -7.85 12.40 -4.28
N VAL A 149 -7.41 11.68 -5.32
CA VAL A 149 -8.26 10.76 -6.09
C VAL A 149 -8.87 9.72 -5.16
N LYS A 150 -8.06 9.10 -4.31
CA LYS A 150 -8.51 8.10 -3.34
C LYS A 150 -9.59 8.67 -2.41
N LEU A 151 -9.31 9.80 -1.77
CA LEU A 151 -10.25 10.41 -0.82
C LEU A 151 -11.54 10.89 -1.52
N PHE A 152 -11.45 11.40 -2.75
CA PHE A 152 -12.61 11.81 -3.52
C PHE A 152 -13.48 10.61 -3.90
N LEU A 153 -12.89 9.55 -4.44
CA LEU A 153 -13.63 8.33 -4.81
C LEU A 153 -14.24 7.66 -3.57
N MET A 154 -13.59 7.73 -2.42
CA MET A 154 -14.13 7.27 -1.15
C MET A 154 -15.36 8.08 -0.70
N LEU A 155 -15.34 9.41 -0.90
CA LEU A 155 -16.49 10.28 -0.63
C LEU A 155 -17.64 9.98 -1.60
N VAL A 156 -17.35 9.77 -2.88
CA VAL A 156 -18.32 9.35 -3.91
C VAL A 156 -18.98 8.04 -3.50
N ALA A 157 -18.18 7.03 -3.12
CA ALA A 157 -18.70 5.75 -2.64
C ALA A 157 -19.60 5.90 -1.39
N TRP A 158 -19.35 6.90 -0.55
CA TRP A 158 -20.14 7.16 0.65
C TRP A 158 -21.50 7.82 0.37
N VAL A 159 -21.52 8.83 -0.50
CA VAL A 159 -22.67 9.73 -0.71
C VAL A 159 -23.57 9.29 -1.87
N VAL A 160 -23.03 8.67 -2.92
CA VAL A 160 -23.81 8.33 -4.11
C VAL A 160 -24.84 7.23 -3.78
N PRO A 161 -26.11 7.35 -4.21
CA PRO A 161 -27.14 6.32 -4.01
C PRO A 161 -26.97 5.12 -4.94
N LYS A 162 -27.69 4.03 -4.65
CA LYS A 162 -27.62 2.77 -5.43
C LYS A 162 -28.02 2.93 -6.90
N SER A 163 -28.81 3.96 -7.24
CA SER A 163 -29.23 4.23 -8.62
C SER A 163 -28.07 4.53 -9.56
N HIS A 164 -26.97 5.08 -9.05
CA HIS A 164 -25.79 5.44 -9.86
C HIS A 164 -24.58 4.57 -9.54
N LEU A 165 -24.52 3.95 -8.37
CA LEU A 165 -23.43 3.08 -7.98
C LEU A 165 -24.01 1.80 -7.40
N LYS A 166 -24.04 0.74 -8.22
CA LYS A 166 -24.55 -0.59 -7.83
C LYS A 166 -23.78 -1.08 -6.59
N LEU A 167 -24.42 -1.90 -5.76
CA LEU A 167 -23.84 -2.38 -4.50
C LEU A 167 -22.46 -3.01 -4.69
N LYS A 168 -22.33 -3.88 -5.69
CA LYS A 168 -21.09 -4.55 -6.00
C LYS A 168 -20.00 -3.61 -6.52
N GLN A 169 -20.36 -2.67 -7.40
CA GLN A 169 -19.43 -1.67 -7.92
C GLN A 169 -18.85 -0.82 -6.78
N ARG A 170 -19.67 -0.50 -5.77
CA ARG A 170 -19.21 0.19 -4.56
C ARG A 170 -18.23 -0.66 -3.76
N GLU A 171 -18.53 -1.93 -3.56
CA GLU A 171 -17.65 -2.85 -2.83
C GLU A 171 -16.30 -3.00 -3.55
N ASP A 172 -16.33 -3.28 -4.86
CA ASP A 172 -15.15 -3.42 -5.69
C ASP A 172 -14.31 -2.13 -5.65
N LEU A 173 -14.95 -0.95 -5.78
CA LEU A 173 -14.29 0.35 -5.67
C LEU A 173 -13.61 0.54 -4.31
N LEU A 174 -14.33 0.33 -3.21
CA LEU A 174 -13.79 0.50 -1.85
C LEU A 174 -12.66 -0.49 -1.56
N PHE A 175 -12.80 -1.74 -2.00
CA PHE A 175 -11.78 -2.77 -1.88
C PHE A 175 -10.48 -2.38 -2.61
N TRP A 176 -10.58 -1.94 -3.86
CA TRP A 176 -9.41 -1.51 -4.63
C TRP A 176 -8.78 -0.23 -4.06
N LEU A 177 -9.58 0.72 -3.58
CA LEU A 177 -9.09 1.94 -2.94
C LEU A 177 -8.32 1.65 -1.63
N ASP A 178 -8.76 0.64 -0.87
CA ASP A 178 -8.06 0.19 0.34
C ASP A 178 -6.74 -0.51 -0.03
N ALA A 179 -6.79 -1.47 -0.97
CA ALA A 179 -5.62 -2.23 -1.42
C ALA A 179 -4.52 -1.37 -2.05
N LEU A 180 -4.89 -0.39 -2.88
CA LEU A 180 -3.95 0.56 -3.51
C LEU A 180 -3.58 1.73 -2.58
N GLY A 181 -4.25 1.85 -1.43
CA GLY A 181 -4.03 2.93 -0.47
C GLY A 181 -2.59 2.98 0.06
N LYS A 182 -1.94 1.82 0.22
CA LYS A 182 -0.53 1.73 0.67
C LYS A 182 0.47 2.35 -0.29
N LEU A 183 0.13 2.57 -1.56
CA LEU A 183 1.01 3.26 -2.52
C LEU A 183 1.28 4.72 -2.14
N SER A 184 0.44 5.35 -1.30
CA SER A 184 0.73 6.67 -0.72
C SER A 184 1.93 6.65 0.25
N LEU A 185 2.39 5.48 0.71
CA LEU A 185 3.58 5.35 1.55
C LEU A 185 4.90 5.45 0.78
N VAL A 186 4.88 5.42 -0.57
CA VAL A 186 6.09 5.48 -1.41
C VAL A 186 6.98 6.67 -1.04
N ASP A 187 6.39 7.84 -0.85
CA ASP A 187 7.15 9.08 -0.57
C ASP A 187 7.69 9.12 0.86
N ILE A 188 6.93 8.57 1.82
CA ILE A 188 7.38 8.40 3.21
C ILE A 188 8.62 7.50 3.24
N PHE A 189 8.58 6.38 2.51
CA PHE A 189 9.72 5.47 2.39
C PHE A 189 10.88 6.09 1.60
N ALA A 190 10.60 6.84 0.53
CA ALA A 190 11.62 7.54 -0.23
C ALA A 190 12.38 8.54 0.65
N LEU A 191 11.68 9.34 1.48
CA LEU A 191 12.34 10.25 2.42
C LEU A 191 13.18 9.49 3.44
N VAL A 192 12.68 8.40 4.02
CA VAL A 192 13.46 7.54 4.95
C VAL A 192 14.75 7.04 4.30
N VAL A 193 14.66 6.57 3.06
CA VAL A 193 15.84 6.14 2.30
C VAL A 193 16.81 7.30 2.10
N PHE A 194 16.33 8.50 1.76
CA PHE A 194 17.18 9.68 1.64
C PHE A 194 17.83 10.06 2.97
N MET A 195 17.08 10.10 4.08
CA MET A 195 17.61 10.43 5.41
C MET A 195 18.82 9.56 5.75
N VAL A 196 18.68 8.25 5.60
CA VAL A 196 19.76 7.31 5.95
C VAL A 196 20.88 7.31 4.92
N ALA A 197 20.56 7.38 3.62
CA ALA A 197 21.57 7.35 2.56
C ALA A 197 22.45 8.61 2.52
N PHE A 198 21.90 9.78 2.87
CA PHE A 198 22.65 11.03 2.92
C PHE A 198 23.33 11.29 4.26
N LYS A 199 23.08 10.47 5.28
CA LYS A 199 23.76 10.57 6.58
C LYS A 199 25.18 10.06 6.44
N PHE A 200 26.19 10.90 6.68
CA PHE A 200 27.59 10.50 6.78
C PHE A 200 28.35 11.37 7.77
N ASP A 201 29.36 10.78 8.39
CA ASP A 201 30.12 11.38 9.49
C ASP A 201 31.59 11.46 9.06
N ILE A 202 32.09 12.67 8.87
CA ILE A 202 33.48 12.95 8.51
C ILE A 202 34.29 13.15 9.80
N PRO A 203 35.25 12.28 10.12
CA PRO A 203 36.13 12.49 11.26
C PRO A 203 37.15 13.61 10.98
N LEU A 204 37.31 14.53 11.94
CA LEU A 204 38.23 15.68 11.92
C LEU A 204 38.94 15.81 13.27
N SER A 205 40.03 15.06 13.46
CA SER A 205 40.96 15.20 14.61
C SER A 205 40.27 15.39 15.97
N GLY A 206 39.36 14.47 16.31
CA GLY A 206 38.58 14.49 17.56
C GLY A 206 37.21 15.18 17.47
N SER A 207 36.95 15.92 16.40
CA SER A 207 35.61 16.41 16.02
C SER A 207 35.03 15.54 14.90
N HIS A 208 33.72 15.60 14.69
CA HIS A 208 33.08 14.95 13.56
C HIS A 208 32.09 15.91 12.89
N VAL A 209 32.13 16.01 11.56
CA VAL A 209 31.14 16.76 10.77
C VAL A 209 30.16 15.77 10.17
N ALA A 210 28.89 15.94 10.50
CA ALA A 210 27.83 15.03 10.10
C ALA A 210 26.77 15.74 9.26
N THR A 211 26.22 15.01 8.29
CA THR A 211 25.06 15.44 7.50
C THR A 211 23.77 14.91 8.12
N TYR A 212 22.76 15.78 8.19
CA TYR A 212 21.45 15.46 8.73
C TYR A 212 20.36 15.87 7.76
N ILE A 213 19.28 15.09 7.75
CA ILE A 213 18.03 15.42 7.04
C ILE A 213 16.92 15.48 8.07
N ASP A 214 16.53 16.70 8.42
CA ASP A 214 15.49 16.96 9.40
C ASP A 214 14.13 17.03 8.72
N PRO A 215 13.18 16.11 9.03
CA PRO A 215 11.82 16.19 8.52
C PRO A 215 11.10 17.37 9.17
N GLU A 216 10.42 18.16 8.35
CA GLU A 216 9.72 19.36 8.76
C GLU A 216 8.21 19.11 8.93
N PHE A 217 7.51 20.13 9.41
CA PHE A 217 6.06 20.11 9.64
C PHE A 217 5.26 19.53 8.47
N GLY A 218 5.58 19.91 7.23
CA GLY A 218 4.87 19.45 6.04
C GLY A 218 4.96 17.94 5.84
N PHE A 219 6.11 17.33 6.11
CA PHE A 219 6.26 15.88 6.01
C PHE A 219 5.48 15.15 7.11
N HIS A 220 5.50 15.66 8.34
CA HIS A 220 4.70 15.07 9.41
C HIS A 220 3.20 15.12 9.10
N CYS A 221 2.68 16.25 8.59
CA CYS A 221 1.31 16.33 8.11
C CYS A 221 1.02 15.31 6.99
N PHE A 222 1.95 15.11 6.05
CA PHE A 222 1.81 14.12 4.99
C PHE A 222 1.65 12.71 5.57
N LEU A 223 2.53 12.35 6.51
CA LEU A 223 2.54 11.05 7.17
C LEU A 223 1.23 10.80 7.92
N TYR A 224 0.79 11.75 8.75
CA TYR A 224 -0.47 11.61 9.49
C TYR A 224 -1.69 11.52 8.56
N ALA A 225 -1.76 12.34 7.52
CA ALA A 225 -2.83 12.29 6.53
C ALA A 225 -2.84 10.94 5.79
N THR A 226 -1.67 10.40 5.45
CA THR A 226 -1.54 9.10 4.79
C THR A 226 -2.06 7.97 5.66
N VAL A 227 -1.60 7.88 6.91
CA VAL A 227 -2.08 6.87 7.88
C VAL A 227 -3.58 7.01 8.12
N LEU A 228 -4.06 8.24 8.31
CA LEU A 228 -5.48 8.51 8.50
C LEU A 228 -6.31 8.09 7.29
N SER A 229 -5.84 8.33 6.06
CA SER A 229 -6.52 7.90 4.84
C SER A 229 -6.64 6.37 4.72
N LEU A 230 -5.70 5.61 5.27
CA LEU A 230 -5.76 4.14 5.31
C LEU A 230 -6.83 3.68 6.32
N ILE A 231 -6.86 4.28 7.50
CA ILE A 231 -7.88 3.99 8.52
C ILE A 231 -9.29 4.28 8.01
N ILE A 232 -9.48 5.44 7.37
CA ILE A 232 -10.80 5.81 6.81
C ILE A 232 -11.21 4.85 5.69
N GLY A 233 -10.30 4.50 4.78
CA GLY A 233 -10.57 3.55 3.69
C GLY A 233 -11.05 2.19 4.18
N HIS A 234 -10.36 1.65 5.19
CA HIS A 234 -10.74 0.37 5.78
C HIS A 234 -12.07 0.47 6.54
N THR A 235 -12.27 1.55 7.30
CA THR A 235 -13.53 1.79 8.01
C THR A 235 -14.70 1.91 7.03
N ALA A 236 -14.51 2.59 5.90
CA ALA A 236 -15.54 2.74 4.88
C ALA A 236 -15.93 1.40 4.25
N THR A 237 -14.94 0.57 3.93
CA THR A 237 -15.14 -0.80 3.42
C THR A 237 -15.87 -1.68 4.44
N PHE A 238 -15.46 -1.62 5.70
CA PHE A 238 -16.10 -2.37 6.80
C PHE A 238 -17.57 -2.00 6.96
N VAL A 239 -17.88 -0.70 7.04
CA VAL A 239 -19.26 -0.21 7.19
C VAL A 239 -20.11 -0.59 5.98
N HIS A 240 -19.55 -0.47 4.77
CA HIS A 240 -20.24 -0.89 3.55
C HIS A 240 -20.64 -2.36 3.56
N ARG A 241 -19.71 -3.25 3.91
CA ARG A 241 -20.00 -4.68 4.03
C ARG A 241 -21.00 -4.97 5.13
N GLN A 242 -20.90 -4.30 6.28
CA GLN A 242 -21.86 -4.45 7.38
C GLN A 242 -23.29 -4.04 6.98
N SER A 243 -23.42 -3.00 6.15
CA SER A 243 -24.68 -2.50 5.59
C SER A 243 -25.38 -3.55 4.71
N ILE A 244 -24.61 -4.25 3.86
CA ILE A 244 -25.13 -5.27 2.95
C ILE A 244 -25.36 -6.62 3.64
N ARG A 245 -24.59 -6.92 4.70
CA ARG A 245 -24.64 -8.23 5.36
C ARG A 245 -26.07 -8.64 5.76
N PRO A 246 -26.50 -9.87 5.39
CA PRO A 246 -27.71 -10.46 5.95
C PRO A 246 -27.49 -10.69 7.45
N LYS A 247 -28.55 -10.54 8.25
CA LYS A 247 -28.48 -10.91 9.68
C LYS A 247 -28.33 -12.43 9.73
N PHE A 248 -27.19 -12.89 10.25
CA PHE A 248 -27.00 -14.31 10.51
C PHE A 248 -27.81 -14.68 11.76
N GLU A 249 -28.94 -15.35 11.56
CA GLU A 249 -29.82 -15.82 12.65
C GLU A 249 -29.50 -17.26 13.08
N GLY A 250 -28.44 -17.86 12.55
CA GLY A 250 -27.99 -19.20 12.91
C GLY A 250 -27.08 -19.23 14.14
N THR A 251 -27.19 -20.28 14.93
CA THR A 251 -26.25 -20.66 16.01
C THR A 251 -25.43 -21.88 15.57
N THR A 252 -24.82 -21.86 14.39
CA THR A 252 -23.99 -23.00 13.97
C THR A 252 -22.66 -23.02 14.75
N THR A 253 -22.49 -24.06 15.55
CA THR A 253 -21.27 -24.37 16.31
C THR A 253 -20.24 -25.14 15.48
N ILE A 254 -20.55 -25.47 14.22
CA ILE A 254 -19.71 -26.26 13.33
C ILE A 254 -18.40 -25.50 13.07
N LYS A 255 -17.30 -26.06 13.57
CA LYS A 255 -15.96 -25.52 13.37
C LYS A 255 -15.34 -26.20 12.16
N ALA A 256 -14.95 -25.41 11.18
CA ALA A 256 -14.22 -25.89 10.00
C ALA A 256 -13.07 -24.93 9.70
N SER A 257 -11.98 -25.48 9.18
CA SER A 257 -10.85 -24.71 8.67
C SER A 257 -11.01 -24.51 7.15
N ILE A 258 -10.32 -23.53 6.58
CA ILE A 258 -10.29 -23.39 5.11
C ILE A 258 -9.60 -24.59 4.46
N ARG A 259 -8.56 -25.13 5.10
CA ARG A 259 -7.86 -26.33 4.62
C ARG A 259 -8.80 -27.51 4.37
N THR A 260 -9.77 -27.72 5.26
CA THR A 260 -10.73 -28.82 5.19
C THR A 260 -12.04 -28.44 4.50
N HIS A 261 -12.15 -27.24 3.94
CA HIS A 261 -13.39 -26.76 3.33
C HIS A 261 -13.74 -27.58 2.07
N LYS A 262 -15.02 -27.92 1.97
CA LYS A 262 -15.62 -28.61 0.82
C LYS A 262 -16.24 -27.53 -0.08
N PHE A 263 -15.67 -27.24 -1.23
CA PHE A 263 -16.18 -26.28 -2.20
C PHE A 263 -17.31 -26.91 -3.04
N HIS A 264 -18.27 -26.11 -3.53
CA HIS A 264 -19.24 -26.63 -4.50
C HIS A 264 -18.56 -27.07 -5.79
N GLY A 265 -19.01 -28.21 -6.29
CA GLY A 265 -18.42 -28.96 -7.39
C GLY A 265 -18.92 -28.53 -8.77
N ARG A 266 -18.77 -29.43 -9.73
CA ARG A 266 -19.04 -29.21 -11.17
C ARG A 266 -20.50 -29.44 -11.56
N THR A 267 -21.23 -30.20 -10.75
CA THR A 267 -22.67 -30.46 -10.79
C THR A 267 -23.30 -30.02 -9.47
N ASP A 268 -24.59 -29.65 -9.47
CA ASP A 268 -25.31 -29.07 -8.33
C ASP A 268 -25.17 -29.86 -7.01
N ASP A 269 -24.93 -31.19 -7.08
CA ASP A 269 -24.77 -32.08 -5.91
C ASP A 269 -23.34 -32.61 -5.68
N SER A 270 -22.33 -32.13 -6.41
CA SER A 270 -20.94 -32.57 -6.21
C SER A 270 -20.17 -31.61 -5.30
N TYR A 271 -19.29 -32.13 -4.46
CA TYR A 271 -18.36 -31.30 -3.67
C TYR A 271 -16.92 -31.57 -4.10
N MET A 272 -16.06 -30.55 -3.98
CA MET A 272 -14.62 -30.65 -4.24
C MET A 272 -13.85 -30.26 -2.98
N LYS A 273 -12.75 -30.95 -2.70
CA LYS A 273 -11.80 -30.58 -1.63
C LYS A 273 -10.41 -30.37 -2.20
N LEU A 274 -9.59 -29.54 -1.55
CA LEU A 274 -8.18 -29.45 -1.92
C LEU A 274 -7.51 -30.81 -1.73
N SER A 275 -6.70 -31.23 -2.70
CA SER A 275 -5.86 -32.42 -2.61
C SER A 275 -4.92 -32.33 -1.40
N THR A 276 -4.70 -33.44 -0.69
CA THR A 276 -3.77 -33.48 0.47
C THR A 276 -2.36 -33.04 0.11
N PHE A 277 -1.90 -33.38 -1.10
CA PHE A 277 -0.62 -32.89 -1.64
C PHE A 277 -0.62 -31.35 -1.76
N PHE A 278 -1.68 -30.78 -2.33
CA PHE A 278 -1.77 -29.34 -2.50
C PHE A 278 -1.92 -28.60 -1.17
N GLN A 279 -2.64 -29.17 -0.20
CA GLN A 279 -2.68 -28.64 1.16
C GLN A 279 -1.29 -28.60 1.80
N ALA A 280 -0.52 -29.69 1.69
CA ALA A 280 0.85 -29.73 2.21
C ALA A 280 1.76 -28.71 1.51
N LEU A 281 1.60 -28.55 0.19
CA LEU A 281 2.33 -27.57 -0.61
C LEU A 281 2.01 -26.13 -0.19
N LEU A 282 0.75 -25.80 0.09
CA LEU A 282 0.35 -24.48 0.56
C LEU A 282 0.94 -24.14 1.93
N VAL A 283 0.97 -25.11 2.86
CA VAL A 283 1.63 -24.93 4.17
C VAL A 283 3.13 -24.76 4.00
N PHE A 284 3.76 -25.55 3.14
CA PHE A 284 5.17 -25.42 2.81
C PHE A 284 5.51 -24.03 2.26
N PHE A 285 4.69 -23.49 1.35
CA PHE A 285 4.89 -22.14 0.83
C PHE A 285 4.70 -21.03 1.88
N LEU A 286 3.76 -21.18 2.83
CA LEU A 286 3.63 -20.24 3.95
C LEU A 286 4.88 -20.24 4.85
N ILE A 287 5.47 -21.42 5.09
CA ILE A 287 6.72 -21.53 5.87
C ILE A 287 7.88 -20.91 5.10
N ILE A 288 8.00 -21.19 3.80
CA ILE A 288 9.03 -20.57 2.94
C ILE A 288 8.89 -19.05 2.94
N ASP A 289 7.68 -18.52 2.79
CA ASP A 289 7.42 -17.08 2.80
C ASP A 289 7.95 -16.43 4.09
N LEU A 290 7.65 -17.04 5.23
CA LEU A 290 8.11 -16.56 6.53
C LEU A 290 9.65 -16.56 6.65
N VAL A 291 10.30 -17.62 6.15
CA VAL A 291 11.76 -17.75 6.17
C VAL A 291 12.41 -16.72 5.25
N LEU A 292 11.91 -16.58 4.02
CA LEU A 292 12.45 -15.63 3.04
C LEU A 292 12.27 -14.19 3.48
N LEU A 293 11.12 -13.82 4.06
CA LEU A 293 10.90 -12.50 4.65
C LEU A 293 11.85 -12.24 5.82
N SER A 294 12.04 -13.24 6.69
CA SER A 294 12.95 -13.14 7.83
C SER A 294 14.39 -12.93 7.39
N MET A 295 14.89 -13.76 6.48
CA MET A 295 16.24 -13.61 5.94
C MET A 295 16.40 -12.29 5.19
N GLY A 296 15.44 -11.94 4.34
CA GLY A 296 15.49 -10.74 3.50
C GLY A 296 15.51 -9.42 4.28
N ILE A 297 14.79 -9.31 5.40
CA ILE A 297 14.74 -8.08 6.20
C ILE A 297 16.09 -7.73 6.84
N PHE A 298 16.88 -8.73 7.22
CA PHE A 298 18.19 -8.54 7.85
C PHE A 298 19.34 -8.50 6.85
N GLN A 299 19.14 -8.99 5.62
CA GLN A 299 20.16 -9.02 4.60
C GLN A 299 20.47 -7.63 4.04
N LYS A 300 21.73 -7.41 3.67
CA LYS A 300 22.19 -6.15 3.08
C LYS A 300 21.67 -6.07 1.65
N VAL A 301 20.75 -5.14 1.41
CA VAL A 301 20.09 -4.99 0.11
C VAL A 301 20.77 -3.88 -0.69
N PHE A 302 21.29 -2.86 0.01
CA PHE A 302 21.80 -1.65 -0.60
C PHE A 302 23.20 -1.33 -0.09
N VAL A 303 24.04 -0.83 -0.98
CA VAL A 303 25.30 -0.20 -0.62
C VAL A 303 25.29 1.25 -1.05
N VAL A 304 25.53 2.12 -0.08
CA VAL A 304 25.77 3.55 -0.28
C VAL A 304 27.26 3.79 -0.18
N VAL A 305 27.88 4.19 -1.29
CA VAL A 305 29.29 4.55 -1.36
C VAL A 305 29.42 6.07 -1.40
N ILE A 306 30.02 6.62 -0.37
CA ILE A 306 30.31 8.05 -0.27
C ILE A 306 31.65 8.32 -0.93
N GLY A 307 31.64 9.16 -1.96
CA GLY A 307 32.81 9.60 -2.72
C GLY A 307 33.08 11.09 -2.56
N GLY A 308 33.90 11.63 -3.46
CA GLY A 308 34.37 13.01 -3.37
C GLY A 308 35.21 13.27 -2.12
N LEU A 309 35.32 14.53 -1.72
CA LEU A 309 36.09 14.95 -0.55
C LEU A 309 35.64 14.24 0.75
N PRO A 310 34.32 14.13 1.06
CA PRO A 310 33.85 13.33 2.19
C PRO A 310 34.31 11.88 2.13
N GLY A 311 34.24 11.24 0.95
CA GLY A 311 34.64 9.83 0.80
C GLY A 311 36.12 9.59 1.12
N VAL A 312 37.00 10.53 0.72
CA VAL A 312 38.43 10.44 1.03
C VAL A 312 38.70 10.66 2.52
N LEU A 313 38.01 11.64 3.14
CA LEU A 313 38.19 11.95 4.56
C LEU A 313 37.63 10.86 5.48
N ILE A 314 36.56 10.20 5.09
CA ILE A 314 35.99 9.06 5.83
C ILE A 314 36.88 7.82 5.68
N GLY A 315 37.41 7.59 4.46
CA GLY A 315 38.26 6.44 4.16
C GLY A 315 37.50 5.11 4.11
N TYR A 316 38.18 4.08 3.60
CA TYR A 316 37.66 2.71 3.60
C TYR A 316 37.89 2.05 4.98
N PRO A 317 36.93 1.27 5.52
CA PRO A 317 35.64 0.89 4.94
C PRO A 317 34.47 1.85 5.25
N GLY A 318 34.70 2.92 6.02
CA GLY A 318 33.63 3.81 6.51
C GLY A 318 32.82 4.53 5.42
N ASN A 319 33.39 4.66 4.22
CA ASN A 319 32.72 5.24 3.08
C ASN A 319 31.76 4.26 2.35
N HIS A 320 31.73 2.97 2.73
CA HIS A 320 30.77 1.97 2.26
C HIS A 320 29.77 1.63 3.36
N LYS A 321 28.51 2.07 3.19
CA LYS A 321 27.41 1.75 4.10
C LYS A 321 26.55 0.66 3.49
N MET A 322 26.55 -0.50 4.13
CA MET A 322 25.70 -1.63 3.76
C MET A 322 24.43 -1.57 4.59
N GLU A 323 23.28 -1.45 3.93
CA GLU A 323 22.00 -1.25 4.59
C GLU A 323 21.02 -2.39 4.28
N SER A 324 20.35 -2.88 5.32
CA SER A 324 19.20 -3.78 5.28
C SER A 324 17.92 -3.02 5.62
N VAL A 325 16.75 -3.63 5.41
CA VAL A 325 15.45 -3.04 5.82
C VAL A 325 15.48 -2.68 7.32
N TRP A 326 16.07 -3.56 8.12
CA TRP A 326 16.23 -3.37 9.56
C TRP A 326 17.15 -2.18 9.89
N THR A 327 18.34 -2.10 9.28
CA THR A 327 19.29 -1.03 9.59
C THR A 327 18.79 0.33 9.10
N PHE A 328 18.04 0.40 7.99
CA PHE A 328 17.32 1.60 7.58
C PHE A 328 16.39 2.12 8.69
N GLY A 329 15.56 1.24 9.26
CA GLY A 329 14.65 1.61 10.34
C GLY A 329 15.36 2.10 11.61
N LEU A 330 16.50 1.49 11.95
CA LEU A 330 17.34 1.94 13.07
C LEU A 330 18.11 3.23 12.78
N GLY A 331 18.41 3.50 11.51
CA GLY A 331 19.12 4.69 11.04
C GLY A 331 18.28 5.98 11.06
N ILE A 332 16.94 5.89 11.02
CA ILE A 332 16.03 7.05 11.02
C ILE A 332 16.34 8.06 12.14
N PRO A 333 16.35 7.69 13.44
CA PRO A 333 16.65 8.63 14.52
C PRO A 333 18.12 9.08 14.54
N LEU A 334 19.01 8.40 13.83
CA LEU A 334 20.44 8.76 13.74
C LEU A 334 20.73 9.71 12.56
N ALA A 335 19.73 9.93 11.70
CA ALA A 335 19.83 10.77 10.50
C ALA A 335 19.30 12.20 10.72
N VAL A 336 18.86 12.51 11.93
CA VAL A 336 18.35 13.84 12.32
C VAL A 336 19.30 14.53 13.29
N THR A 337 19.21 15.85 13.32
CA THR A 337 20.04 16.69 14.18
C THR A 337 19.60 16.58 15.64
N GLY A 338 20.55 16.38 16.55
CA GLY A 338 20.31 16.39 17.99
C GLY A 338 19.55 15.16 18.49
N ASP A 339 18.89 15.28 19.64
CA ASP A 339 18.12 14.18 20.20
C ASP A 339 16.84 13.94 19.38
N PRO A 340 16.54 12.68 19.03
CA PRO A 340 15.40 12.36 18.18
C PRO A 340 14.09 12.74 18.89
N THR A 341 13.39 13.71 18.31
CA THR A 341 12.09 14.15 18.79
C THR A 341 11.05 13.04 18.68
N ILE A 342 9.94 13.20 19.40
CA ILE A 342 8.80 12.28 19.31
C ILE A 342 8.32 12.12 17.86
N SER A 343 8.36 13.20 17.07
CA SER A 343 7.91 13.18 15.67
C SER A 343 8.80 12.30 14.79
N VAL A 344 10.11 12.27 15.02
CA VAL A 344 11.05 11.37 14.30
C VAL A 344 10.84 9.92 14.74
N ARG A 345 10.59 9.68 16.03
CA ARG A 345 10.25 8.34 16.54
C ARG A 345 8.96 7.81 15.92
N ILE A 346 7.98 8.68 15.65
CA ILE A 346 6.75 8.29 14.93
C ILE A 346 7.06 7.84 13.51
N ILE A 347 7.97 8.49 12.79
CA ILE A 347 8.42 8.04 11.46
C ILE A 347 9.02 6.63 11.56
N GLN A 348 9.89 6.40 12.55
CA GLN A 348 10.50 5.10 12.80
C GLN A 348 9.44 4.01 13.11
N VAL A 349 8.47 4.31 13.97
CA VAL A 349 7.37 3.39 14.30
C VAL A 349 6.52 3.07 13.08
N VAL A 350 6.13 4.08 12.30
CA VAL A 350 5.37 3.90 11.05
C VAL A 350 6.15 3.04 10.07
N PHE A 351 7.45 3.30 9.91
CA PHE A 351 8.32 2.49 9.05
C PHE A 351 8.30 1.01 9.46
N PHE A 352 8.63 0.70 10.72
CA PHE A 352 8.64 -0.68 11.20
C PHE A 352 7.26 -1.33 11.14
N PHE A 353 6.21 -0.57 11.47
CA PHE A 353 4.85 -1.07 11.44
C PHE A 353 4.47 -1.55 10.03
N PHE A 354 4.55 -0.69 9.01
CA PHE A 354 4.11 -1.01 7.66
C PHE A 354 5.07 -1.91 6.88
N ALA A 355 6.40 -1.71 7.01
CA ALA A 355 7.39 -2.42 6.21
C ALA A 355 7.90 -3.72 6.86
N VAL A 356 7.76 -3.87 8.19
CA VAL A 356 8.26 -5.06 8.91
C VAL A 356 7.13 -5.82 9.58
N ILE A 357 6.36 -5.21 10.49
CA ILE A 357 5.38 -5.90 11.33
C ILE A 357 4.18 -6.41 10.52
N MET A 358 3.58 -5.58 9.67
CA MET A 358 2.37 -5.94 8.92
C MET A 358 2.54 -7.14 7.97
N PRO A 359 3.66 -7.30 7.22
CA PRO A 359 3.91 -8.53 6.46
C PRO A 359 3.82 -9.81 7.31
N TYR A 360 4.47 -9.84 8.48
CA TYR A 360 4.39 -11.00 9.39
C TYR A 360 3.00 -11.20 9.96
N ALA A 361 2.33 -10.11 10.35
CA ALA A 361 0.96 -10.17 10.83
C ALA A 361 0.02 -10.77 9.77
N CYS A 362 0.21 -10.40 8.50
CA CYS A 362 -0.56 -10.93 7.38
C CYS A 362 -0.37 -12.45 7.24
N VAL A 363 0.89 -12.94 7.19
CA VAL A 363 1.19 -14.38 7.12
C VAL A 363 0.59 -15.12 8.32
N LEU A 364 0.71 -14.58 9.53
CA LEU A 364 0.19 -15.18 10.75
C LEU A 364 -1.34 -15.33 10.70
N VAL A 365 -2.05 -14.24 10.39
CA VAL A 365 -3.52 -14.23 10.37
C VAL A 365 -4.05 -15.17 9.28
N VAL A 366 -3.43 -15.17 8.09
CA VAL A 366 -3.77 -16.11 7.01
C VAL A 366 -3.50 -17.56 7.42
N SER A 367 -2.37 -17.82 8.09
CA SER A 367 -2.03 -19.17 8.57
C SER A 367 -3.04 -19.67 9.61
N VAL A 368 -3.42 -18.82 10.57
CA VAL A 368 -4.47 -19.12 11.56
C VAL A 368 -5.79 -19.43 10.85
N MET A 369 -6.20 -18.59 9.90
CA MET A 369 -7.45 -18.77 9.16
C MET A 369 -7.44 -20.07 8.32
N TYR A 370 -6.27 -20.43 7.77
CA TYR A 370 -6.13 -21.62 6.93
C TYR A 370 -6.13 -22.92 7.74
N LEU A 371 -5.43 -22.94 8.88
CA LEU A 371 -5.16 -24.15 9.67
C LEU A 371 -6.14 -24.39 10.82
N VAL A 372 -6.62 -23.33 11.47
CA VAL A 372 -7.42 -23.46 12.69
C VAL A 372 -8.90 -23.62 12.32
N PRO A 373 -9.60 -24.63 12.86
CA PRO A 373 -11.03 -24.78 12.66
C PRO A 373 -11.80 -23.74 13.47
N MET A 374 -12.61 -22.92 12.79
CA MET A 374 -13.32 -21.78 13.38
C MET A 374 -14.81 -21.83 13.04
N SER A 375 -15.64 -21.21 13.87
CA SER A 375 -17.05 -20.93 13.51
C SER A 375 -17.12 -19.88 12.40
N VAL A 376 -18.24 -19.79 11.68
CA VAL A 376 -18.41 -18.83 10.58
C VAL A 376 -18.18 -17.39 11.05
N GLN A 377 -18.74 -17.01 12.20
CA GLN A 377 -18.57 -15.65 12.73
C GLN A 377 -17.11 -15.32 13.06
N ALA A 378 -16.38 -16.27 13.66
CA ALA A 378 -14.97 -16.08 13.99
C ALA A 378 -14.13 -16.03 12.70
N GLN A 379 -14.41 -16.91 11.74
CA GLN A 379 -13.74 -16.93 10.43
C GLN A 379 -13.98 -15.62 9.66
N GLN A 380 -15.19 -15.05 9.71
CA GLN A 380 -15.49 -13.73 9.12
C GLN A 380 -14.64 -12.62 9.73
N ARG A 381 -14.50 -12.59 11.06
CA ARG A 381 -13.68 -11.58 11.76
C ARG A 381 -12.20 -11.71 11.40
N ILE A 382 -11.68 -12.94 11.42
CA ILE A 382 -10.29 -13.21 11.04
C ILE A 382 -10.04 -12.92 9.56
N TYR A 383 -11.00 -13.19 8.67
CA TYR A 383 -10.90 -12.81 7.26
C TYR A 383 -10.80 -11.29 7.09
N SER A 384 -11.65 -10.52 7.77
CA SER A 384 -11.54 -9.05 7.75
C SER A 384 -10.20 -8.57 8.31
N LEU A 385 -9.68 -9.21 9.36
CA LEU A 385 -8.34 -8.90 9.88
C LEU A 385 -7.24 -9.24 8.86
N ALA A 386 -7.35 -10.34 8.12
CA ALA A 386 -6.40 -10.72 7.08
C ALA A 386 -6.36 -9.67 5.96
N GLU A 387 -7.53 -9.15 5.55
CA GLU A 387 -7.61 -8.06 4.58
C GLU A 387 -6.95 -6.77 5.09
N ILE A 388 -7.15 -6.40 6.37
CA ILE A 388 -6.45 -5.25 6.99
C ILE A 388 -4.94 -5.45 6.93
N CYS A 389 -4.45 -6.58 7.43
CA CYS A 389 -3.03 -6.87 7.49
C CYS A 389 -2.40 -6.84 6.10
N ASN A 390 -3.08 -7.34 5.07
CA ASN A 390 -2.60 -7.31 3.69
C ASN A 390 -2.66 -5.91 3.06
N ALA A 391 -3.69 -5.13 3.35
CA ALA A 391 -3.79 -3.74 2.90
C ALA A 391 -2.71 -2.85 3.53
N TRP A 392 -2.26 -3.19 4.74
CA TRP A 392 -1.24 -2.44 5.48
C TRP A 392 0.16 -3.06 5.39
N SER A 393 0.30 -4.27 4.84
CA SER A 393 1.60 -4.83 4.47
C SER A 393 2.14 -4.02 3.29
N ALA A 394 3.22 -3.28 3.51
CA ALA A 394 3.78 -2.34 2.54
C ALA A 394 5.29 -2.56 2.28
N ILE A 395 5.78 -3.78 2.52
CA ILE A 395 7.18 -4.13 2.27
C ILE A 395 7.56 -4.01 0.79
N GLU A 396 6.63 -4.33 -0.11
CA GLU A 396 6.78 -4.15 -1.55
C GLU A 396 6.79 -2.67 -1.96
N VAL A 397 6.05 -1.83 -1.23
CA VAL A 397 6.05 -0.38 -1.45
C VAL A 397 7.40 0.20 -1.01
N PHE A 398 7.97 -0.29 0.10
CA PHE A 398 9.32 0.05 0.51
C PHE A 398 10.37 -0.39 -0.51
N LEU A 399 10.29 -1.63 -1.03
CA LEU A 399 11.21 -2.12 -2.07
C LEU A 399 11.13 -1.28 -3.36
N LEU A 400 9.92 -0.89 -3.76
CA LEU A 400 9.73 0.00 -4.90
C LEU A 400 10.35 1.37 -4.64
N ALA A 401 10.07 1.99 -3.49
CA ALA A 401 10.60 3.30 -3.12
C ALA A 401 12.14 3.30 -3.05
N SER A 402 12.72 2.27 -2.42
CA SER A 402 14.17 2.13 -2.30
C SER A 402 14.86 1.87 -3.64
N LEU A 403 14.32 1.01 -4.51
CA LEU A 403 14.84 0.81 -5.87
C LEU A 403 14.84 2.12 -6.66
N VAL A 404 13.72 2.84 -6.60
CA VAL A 404 13.58 4.14 -7.26
C VAL A 404 14.59 5.14 -6.69
N SER A 405 14.74 5.24 -5.36
CA SER A 405 15.71 6.13 -4.73
C SER A 405 17.15 5.80 -5.15
N VAL A 406 17.54 4.53 -5.16
CA VAL A 406 18.89 4.07 -5.56
C VAL A 406 19.23 4.44 -6.98
N LEU A 407 18.28 4.36 -7.91
CA LEU A 407 18.51 4.75 -9.30
C LEU A 407 18.64 6.27 -9.49
N GLN A 408 18.26 7.07 -8.49
CA GLN A 408 18.08 8.51 -8.63
C GLN A 408 19.02 9.34 -7.75
N ILE A 409 19.47 8.80 -6.60
CA ILE A 409 20.44 9.46 -5.71
C ILE A 409 21.66 9.98 -6.50
N PRO A 410 22.31 9.21 -7.39
CA PRO A 410 23.47 9.72 -8.13
C PRO A 410 23.15 10.95 -9.00
N LYS A 411 21.96 10.97 -9.62
CA LYS A 411 21.51 12.11 -10.45
C LYS A 411 21.17 13.33 -9.59
N LEU A 412 20.53 13.11 -8.45
CA LEU A 412 20.21 14.16 -7.49
C LEU A 412 21.50 14.81 -6.95
N VAL A 413 22.48 13.99 -6.54
CA VAL A 413 23.79 14.45 -6.05
C VAL A 413 24.53 15.21 -7.14
N HIS A 414 24.49 14.74 -8.38
CA HIS A 414 25.05 15.47 -9.51
C HIS A 414 24.44 16.87 -9.67
N GLY A 415 23.11 16.98 -9.53
CA GLY A 415 22.40 18.27 -9.55
C GLY A 415 22.79 19.21 -8.42
N ILE A 416 22.90 18.69 -7.19
CA ILE A 416 23.37 19.45 -6.02
C ILE A 416 24.80 19.96 -6.26
N ARG A 417 25.68 19.08 -6.76
CA ARG A 417 27.08 19.39 -7.05
C ARG A 417 27.22 20.51 -8.07
N GLN A 418 26.45 20.48 -9.16
CA GLN A 418 26.48 21.53 -10.18
C GLN A 418 26.08 22.90 -9.64
N LYS A 419 25.05 22.95 -8.78
CA LYS A 419 24.50 24.22 -8.27
C LYS A 419 25.34 24.82 -7.14
N HIS A 420 25.87 24.00 -6.23
CA HIS A 420 26.43 24.49 -4.97
C HIS A 420 27.93 24.22 -4.80
N CYS A 421 28.45 23.15 -5.39
CA CYS A 421 29.84 22.76 -5.20
C CYS A 421 30.79 23.28 -6.29
N LEU A 422 30.27 23.73 -7.44
CA LEU A 422 31.11 24.15 -8.57
C LEU A 422 32.16 25.23 -8.22
N PRO A 423 31.86 26.24 -7.38
CA PRO A 423 32.87 27.21 -6.96
C PRO A 423 34.01 26.56 -6.16
N LEU A 424 33.68 25.64 -5.25
CA LEU A 424 34.65 24.91 -4.45
C LEU A 424 35.49 23.96 -5.32
N GLU A 425 34.88 23.22 -6.25
CA GLU A 425 35.61 22.34 -7.16
C GLU A 425 36.59 23.12 -8.06
N LYS A 426 36.21 24.32 -8.52
CA LYS A 426 37.11 25.21 -9.27
C LYS A 426 38.30 25.66 -8.42
N LEU A 427 38.06 25.99 -7.15
CA LEU A 427 39.11 26.38 -6.21
C LEU A 427 40.09 25.21 -5.96
N LEU A 428 39.57 24.02 -5.67
CA LEU A 428 40.37 22.81 -5.45
C LEU A 428 41.21 22.45 -6.68
N LYS A 429 40.65 22.58 -7.88
CA LYS A 429 41.40 22.39 -9.14
C LYS A 429 42.54 23.39 -9.29
N LYS A 430 42.30 24.67 -8.96
CA LYS A 430 43.31 25.73 -9.06
C LYS A 430 44.51 25.47 -8.15
N PHE A 431 44.30 24.84 -6.99
CA PHE A 431 45.37 24.51 -6.04
C PHE A 431 45.98 23.12 -6.24
N HIS A 432 45.73 22.45 -7.37
CA HIS A 432 46.25 21.10 -7.66
C HIS A 432 45.94 20.06 -6.57
N PHE A 433 44.84 20.25 -5.82
CA PHE A 433 44.45 19.39 -4.70
C PHE A 433 44.20 17.93 -5.12
N GLN A 434 43.96 17.69 -6.42
CA GLN A 434 43.81 16.35 -6.98
C GLN A 434 45.06 15.49 -6.77
N GLU A 435 46.25 16.09 -6.82
CA GLU A 435 47.52 15.36 -6.64
C GLU A 435 47.73 14.97 -5.17
N LEU A 436 47.18 15.73 -4.22
CA LEU A 436 47.24 15.40 -2.79
C LEU A 436 46.15 14.43 -2.33
N VAL A 437 44.91 14.60 -2.81
CA VAL A 437 43.72 13.97 -2.22
C VAL A 437 43.02 13.00 -3.19
N GLY A 438 43.47 12.92 -4.45
CA GLY A 438 42.95 11.98 -5.44
C GLY A 438 41.58 12.34 -6.03
N THR A 439 40.94 13.42 -5.60
CA THR A 439 39.65 13.90 -6.13
C THR A 439 39.50 15.41 -6.00
N THR A 440 38.82 16.02 -6.96
CA THR A 440 38.37 17.42 -6.88
C THR A 440 36.87 17.53 -6.66
N LYS A 441 36.16 16.39 -6.56
CA LYS A 441 34.71 16.39 -6.38
C LYS A 441 34.38 16.78 -4.95
N CYS A 442 33.54 17.79 -4.80
CA CYS A 442 33.07 18.28 -3.50
C CYS A 442 32.24 17.22 -2.76
N ILE A 443 31.34 16.55 -3.47
CA ILE A 443 30.52 15.45 -2.97
C ILE A 443 30.22 14.51 -4.13
N ASP A 444 30.22 13.21 -3.87
CA ASP A 444 29.76 12.19 -4.80
C ASP A 444 29.13 11.08 -3.98
N ILE A 445 28.01 10.51 -4.43
CA ILE A 445 27.36 9.40 -3.74
C ILE A 445 26.89 8.42 -4.81
N HIS A 446 27.39 7.20 -4.70
CA HIS A 446 27.01 6.11 -5.57
C HIS A 446 26.23 5.07 -4.78
N THR A 447 25.07 4.71 -5.27
CA THR A 447 24.23 3.67 -4.68
C THR A 447 24.21 2.47 -5.61
N ARG A 448 24.33 1.27 -5.03
CA ARG A 448 24.29 0.01 -5.77
C ARG A 448 23.39 -0.99 -5.06
N MET A 449 22.75 -1.84 -5.86
CA MET A 449 22.01 -2.99 -5.38
C MET A 449 22.99 -4.14 -5.11
N GLU A 450 22.90 -4.75 -3.94
CA GLU A 450 23.67 -5.95 -3.65
C GLU A 450 22.97 -7.20 -4.16
N SER A 451 23.75 -8.16 -4.64
CA SER A 451 23.24 -9.47 -5.11
C SER A 451 22.55 -10.25 -3.98
N GLU A 452 23.03 -10.05 -2.76
CA GLU A 452 22.43 -10.53 -1.52
C GLU A 452 20.96 -10.07 -1.37
N GLY A 453 20.61 -8.87 -1.82
CA GLY A 453 19.24 -8.36 -1.79
C GLY A 453 18.22 -9.18 -2.58
N ALA A 454 18.65 -10.08 -3.48
CA ALA A 454 17.76 -10.90 -4.31
C ALA A 454 16.80 -11.76 -3.49
N ILE A 455 17.21 -12.25 -2.31
CA ILE A 455 16.36 -13.06 -1.43
C ILE A 455 15.13 -12.26 -0.98
N LEU A 456 15.32 -10.99 -0.63
CA LEU A 456 14.23 -10.11 -0.23
C LEU A 456 13.27 -9.84 -1.39
N TYR A 457 13.78 -9.56 -2.59
CA TYR A 457 12.93 -9.33 -3.78
C TYR A 457 12.09 -10.56 -4.15
N VAL A 458 12.71 -11.74 -4.14
CA VAL A 458 12.02 -13.01 -4.41
C VAL A 458 11.01 -13.32 -3.31
N GLY A 459 11.41 -13.15 -2.04
CA GLY A 459 10.55 -13.33 -0.87
C GLY A 459 9.30 -12.45 -0.94
N VAL A 460 9.46 -11.15 -1.22
CA VAL A 460 8.31 -10.23 -1.36
C VAL A 460 7.45 -10.57 -2.58
N GLY A 461 8.04 -11.01 -3.69
CA GLY A 461 7.29 -11.47 -4.85
C GLY A 461 6.41 -12.69 -4.53
N ILE A 462 6.97 -13.67 -3.81
CA ILE A 462 6.25 -14.85 -3.32
C ILE A 462 5.15 -14.42 -2.33
N HIS A 463 5.47 -13.53 -1.39
CA HIS A 463 4.52 -12.99 -0.41
C HIS A 463 3.28 -12.40 -1.08
N ILE A 464 3.46 -11.52 -2.07
CA ILE A 464 2.33 -10.89 -2.80
C ILE A 464 1.44 -11.95 -3.45
N LEU A 465 2.05 -12.93 -4.14
CA LEU A 465 1.32 -13.99 -4.84
C LEU A 465 0.55 -14.89 -3.85
N LEU A 466 1.20 -15.28 -2.75
CA LEU A 466 0.59 -16.13 -1.73
C LEU A 466 -0.56 -15.40 -1.02
N MET A 467 -0.35 -14.17 -0.54
CA MET A 467 -1.40 -13.42 0.14
C MET A 467 -2.60 -13.18 -0.77
N HIS A 468 -2.36 -12.83 -2.05
CA HIS A 468 -3.43 -12.72 -3.03
C HIS A 468 -4.22 -14.02 -3.21
N PHE A 469 -3.52 -15.15 -3.33
CA PHE A 469 -4.12 -16.46 -3.47
C PHE A 469 -4.94 -16.85 -2.22
N PHE A 470 -4.35 -16.73 -1.03
CA PHE A 470 -5.00 -17.11 0.21
C PHE A 470 -6.22 -16.25 0.53
N ILE A 471 -6.16 -14.92 0.33
CA ILE A 471 -7.31 -14.04 0.56
C ILE A 471 -8.46 -14.42 -0.39
N LYS A 472 -8.18 -14.64 -1.69
CA LYS A 472 -9.22 -15.10 -2.64
C LYS A 472 -9.80 -16.47 -2.27
N LEU A 473 -8.95 -17.43 -1.90
CA LEU A 473 -9.39 -18.75 -1.47
C LEU A 473 -10.29 -18.65 -0.23
N SER A 474 -9.91 -17.80 0.72
CA SER A 474 -10.61 -17.60 1.98
C SER A 474 -11.94 -16.89 1.79
N HIS A 475 -11.99 -15.88 0.92
CA HIS A 475 -13.22 -15.19 0.55
C HIS A 475 -14.26 -16.17 0.01
N ARG A 476 -13.84 -17.05 -0.93
CA ARG A 476 -14.72 -18.07 -1.50
C ARG A 476 -15.18 -19.09 -0.46
N ALA A 477 -14.24 -19.66 0.29
CA ALA A 477 -14.58 -20.64 1.34
C ALA A 477 -15.52 -20.06 2.40
N LEU A 478 -15.34 -18.79 2.76
CA LEU A 478 -16.19 -18.10 3.72
C LEU A 478 -17.59 -17.85 3.15
N HIS A 479 -17.68 -17.44 1.89
CA HIS A 479 -18.96 -17.22 1.21
C HIS A 479 -19.77 -18.51 1.12
N ASP A 480 -19.19 -19.60 0.61
CA ASP A 480 -19.84 -20.93 0.54
C ASP A 480 -20.35 -21.38 1.92
N ARG A 481 -19.61 -21.11 3.00
CA ARG A 481 -20.06 -21.44 4.36
C ARG A 481 -21.24 -20.59 4.82
N ILE A 482 -21.24 -19.29 4.51
CA ILE A 482 -22.33 -18.40 4.89
C ILE A 482 -23.63 -18.82 4.19
N GLU A 483 -23.56 -19.20 2.92
CA GLU A 483 -24.73 -19.68 2.18
C GLU A 483 -25.27 -21.01 2.71
N ARG A 484 -24.39 -21.96 3.08
CA ARG A 484 -24.81 -23.26 3.61
C ARG A 484 -25.35 -23.21 5.02
N GLU A 485 -24.69 -22.46 5.90
CA GLU A 485 -25.02 -22.42 7.33
C GLU A 485 -26.04 -21.31 7.66
N GLY A 486 -26.18 -20.31 6.79
CA GLY A 486 -27.20 -19.28 6.91
C GLY A 486 -28.50 -19.77 6.28
N THR A 487 -29.49 -20.11 7.09
CA THR A 487 -30.85 -20.44 6.64
C THR A 487 -31.37 -19.37 5.67
N PHE A 488 -31.33 -19.68 4.37
CA PHE A 488 -31.84 -18.80 3.32
C PHE A 488 -33.38 -18.82 3.37
N LYS A 489 -34.00 -17.86 4.07
CA LYS A 489 -35.32 -17.35 3.64
C LYS A 489 -35.07 -16.60 2.32
N ARG A 490 -35.09 -17.34 1.21
CA ARG A 490 -35.05 -16.81 -0.15
C ARG A 490 -36.33 -15.98 -0.37
N LYS A 491 -36.31 -14.70 0.03
CA LYS A 491 -37.21 -13.71 -0.56
C LYS A 491 -36.60 -13.35 -1.91
N ASN A 492 -37.26 -13.82 -2.97
CA ASN A 492 -37.00 -13.47 -4.36
C ASN A 492 -36.69 -11.97 -4.47
N ASN A 493 -35.42 -11.65 -4.72
CA ASN A 493 -34.96 -10.39 -5.27
C ASN A 493 -33.58 -10.66 -5.87
N SER A 494 -33.60 -11.15 -7.11
CA SER A 494 -32.47 -11.44 -7.97
C SER A 494 -31.94 -10.14 -8.59
N SER A 495 -31.12 -9.39 -7.85
CA SER A 495 -30.41 -8.24 -8.42
C SER A 495 -28.97 -8.08 -7.91
N GLY A 496 -28.40 -9.14 -7.33
CA GLY A 496 -26.98 -9.20 -6.92
C GLY A 496 -26.21 -10.42 -7.43
N LEU A 497 -26.84 -11.27 -8.25
CA LEU A 497 -26.40 -12.65 -8.52
C LEU A 497 -25.69 -12.86 -9.87
N GLU A 498 -25.27 -11.80 -10.57
CA GLU A 498 -24.75 -11.93 -11.95
C GLU A 498 -23.24 -12.15 -11.98
N THR A 499 -22.48 -11.35 -11.25
CA THR A 499 -21.02 -11.50 -11.14
C THR A 499 -20.56 -12.72 -10.32
N GLU A 500 -21.45 -13.29 -9.52
CA GLU A 500 -21.15 -14.44 -8.65
C GLU A 500 -21.22 -15.76 -9.42
N LYS A 501 -22.14 -15.83 -10.41
CA LYS A 501 -22.12 -16.85 -11.46
C LYS A 501 -20.81 -16.82 -12.25
N ASP A 502 -20.21 -15.65 -12.49
CA ASP A 502 -18.95 -15.58 -13.26
C ASP A 502 -17.71 -16.03 -12.48
N SER A 503 -17.62 -15.76 -11.17
CA SER A 503 -16.56 -16.34 -10.32
C SER A 503 -16.72 -17.85 -10.13
N GLN A 504 -17.96 -18.35 -10.01
CA GLN A 504 -18.25 -19.78 -10.07
C GLN A 504 -17.86 -20.36 -11.44
N LYS A 505 -18.24 -19.73 -12.55
CA LYS A 505 -17.87 -20.18 -13.91
C LYS A 505 -16.35 -20.23 -14.09
N PHE A 506 -15.59 -19.21 -13.66
CA PHE A 506 -14.12 -19.24 -13.76
C PHE A 506 -13.51 -20.34 -12.91
N PHE A 507 -13.97 -20.52 -11.66
CA PHE A 507 -13.47 -21.59 -10.79
C PHE A 507 -13.81 -22.97 -11.33
N VAL A 508 -15.04 -23.17 -11.79
CA VAL A 508 -15.51 -24.39 -12.47
C VAL A 508 -14.76 -24.62 -13.78
N CYS A 509 -14.35 -23.56 -14.49
CA CYS A 509 -13.50 -23.66 -15.68
C CYS A 509 -12.05 -24.00 -15.32
N PHE A 510 -11.51 -23.41 -14.25
CA PHE A 510 -10.18 -23.72 -13.74
C PHE A 510 -10.09 -25.17 -13.24
N THR A 511 -11.10 -25.68 -12.53
CA THR A 511 -11.16 -27.09 -12.10
C THR A 511 -11.28 -28.07 -13.27
N LYS A 512 -11.75 -27.62 -14.46
CA LYS A 512 -11.73 -28.44 -15.69
C LYS A 512 -10.34 -28.63 -16.28
N THR A 513 -9.40 -27.73 -16.01
CA THR A 513 -8.01 -27.84 -16.48
C THR A 513 -7.29 -29.03 -15.83
N CYS A 514 -6.24 -29.56 -16.47
CA CYS A 514 -5.41 -30.62 -15.89
C CYS A 514 -4.81 -30.19 -14.54
N LEU A 515 -4.45 -28.91 -14.41
CA LEU A 515 -3.97 -28.33 -13.16
C LEU A 515 -5.08 -28.32 -12.10
N GLY A 516 -6.30 -27.93 -12.46
CA GLY A 516 -7.46 -27.95 -11.58
C GLY A 516 -7.77 -29.35 -11.01
N ARG A 517 -7.75 -30.39 -11.85
CA ARG A 517 -7.97 -31.79 -11.41
C ARG A 517 -6.84 -32.33 -10.53
N PHE A 518 -5.63 -31.80 -10.67
CA PHE A 518 -4.52 -32.15 -9.79
C PHE A 518 -4.66 -31.47 -8.41
N LEU A 519 -5.15 -30.23 -8.39
CA LEU A 519 -5.27 -29.40 -7.18
C LEU A 519 -6.51 -29.75 -6.34
N PHE A 520 -7.61 -30.16 -6.98
CA PHE A 520 -8.88 -30.49 -6.34
C PHE A 520 -9.23 -31.97 -6.54
N LYS A 521 -9.74 -32.61 -5.48
CA LYS A 521 -10.28 -33.97 -5.52
C LYS A 521 -11.79 -33.92 -5.36
N ASP A 522 -12.50 -34.68 -6.18
CA ASP A 522 -13.94 -34.88 -6.02
C ASP A 522 -14.23 -35.54 -4.66
N TYR A 523 -15.34 -35.12 -4.06
CA TYR A 523 -15.83 -35.60 -2.79
C TYR A 523 -17.28 -36.03 -2.96
N THR A 524 -17.53 -37.33 -2.86
CA THR A 524 -18.87 -37.88 -2.72
C THR A 524 -19.26 -37.86 -1.24
N PRO A 525 -20.34 -37.18 -0.85
CA PRO A 525 -20.80 -37.18 0.54
C PRO A 525 -21.18 -38.60 0.97
N SER A 526 -20.68 -39.04 2.13
CA SER A 526 -21.14 -40.26 2.81
C SER A 526 -22.40 -39.96 3.63
N GLU A 527 -23.25 -40.96 3.90
CA GLU A 527 -24.52 -40.79 4.66
C GLU A 527 -24.35 -40.12 6.04
N GLU A 528 -23.16 -40.12 6.64
CA GLU A 528 -22.85 -39.43 7.91
C GLU A 528 -22.66 -37.90 7.79
N ASP A 529 -22.50 -37.34 6.58
CA ASP A 529 -22.23 -35.91 6.36
C ASP A 529 -23.50 -35.07 6.13
N THR A 530 -24.66 -35.70 5.90
CA THR A 530 -25.93 -34.99 5.78
C THR A 530 -26.39 -34.53 7.16
N PRO A 531 -26.65 -33.22 7.37
CA PRO A 531 -27.26 -32.77 8.61
C PRO A 531 -28.59 -33.51 8.76
N SER A 532 -28.74 -34.24 9.87
CA SER A 532 -30.01 -34.86 10.26
C SER A 532 -31.10 -33.77 10.23
N PRO A 533 -32.28 -34.08 9.68
CA PRO A 533 -33.31 -33.09 9.32
C PRO A 533 -33.74 -32.16 10.46
#